data_AF-A0A7C3T983-F1
#
_entry.id   AF-A0A7C3T983-F1
#
_cell.length_a   1.000
_cell.length_b   1.000
_cell.length_c   1.000
_cell.angle_alpha   90.00
_cell.angle_beta   90.00
_cell.angle_gamma   90.00
#
_symmetry.space_group_name_H-M   'P 1'
#
loop_
_entity.id
_entity.type
_entity.pdbx_description
1 polymer ?
#
loop_
_entity_poly.entity_id
_entity_poly.type
_entity_poly.pdbx_seq_one_letter_code
_entity_poly.pdbx_strand_id
1 'polypeptide(L)'
;ALRHMTALVLSEFFRAPGNRQRFDTVGTFLGDMRQPRAVSDVLRFLKDHRSDLQTRLCAIVPESLQAHLGLHDESWVQRITNPEGRLAIAESEVSDDYQKVERFEEEARNERRYQEADWARRRAETIVGEDVVSFLSRKAVIPKYGFPVDVVELDLQRSRSNRGQESSDVSLQRDLSIAVAEFAPGSKLVANKKLWTSYGLKRVAEREWRWRRYLKCSRHGTFVSWKLEDRPPQDRCCDAARCNVYVDPIFGFITDRKPPEDPTCRPARVYTTRPYFLESRGNPESVDMGGIAELRKAAPGELVVLCEGRKGQGFLICPTCGAGVQDEREHRTPLGRRCNGRPERVALGHEFVTDVLRVRFHHAPLSMDAHDGLLWVGYSLAYALLHGAQEILEVPLQDLGVTVRNTPGNDLPEIILFDDVPGGAGLVARLEQPSIFRRCLERARDRVDGSCGCAPNTSCYGCLRSYSNQFAHPQLRRGPALTYLRNALARWST
;
A
#
# COMPACT_ATOMS: atom_id res chain seq x y z
N ALA A 1 -13.52 10.37 0.49
CA ALA A 1 -14.52 11.27 1.07
C ALA A 1 -14.12 11.84 2.44
N LEU A 2 -13.79 11.03 3.46
CA LEU A 2 -13.47 11.53 4.81
C LEU A 2 -12.40 12.63 4.84
N ARG A 3 -11.29 12.50 4.08
CA ARG A 3 -10.27 13.56 3.96
C ARG A 3 -10.80 14.89 3.43
N HIS A 4 -11.75 14.86 2.49
CA HIS A 4 -12.38 16.10 1.99
C HIS A 4 -13.25 16.74 3.07
N MET A 5 -13.96 15.94 3.87
CA MET A 5 -14.68 16.44 5.05
C MET A 5 -13.71 17.06 6.06
N THR A 6 -12.59 16.39 6.34
CA THR A 6 -11.52 16.91 7.21
C THR A 6 -10.94 18.23 6.66
N ALA A 7 -10.72 18.33 5.36
CA ALA A 7 -10.22 19.56 4.73
C ALA A 7 -11.20 20.73 4.89
N LEU A 8 -12.51 20.49 4.71
CA LEU A 8 -13.54 21.50 4.95
C LEU A 8 -13.58 21.93 6.42
N VAL A 9 -13.59 20.97 7.33
CA VAL A 9 -13.57 21.23 8.78
C VAL A 9 -12.35 22.05 9.19
N LEU A 10 -11.16 21.68 8.73
CA LEU A 10 -9.94 22.41 9.03
C LEU A 10 -9.96 23.81 8.42
N SER A 11 -10.52 23.96 7.21
CA SER A 11 -10.69 25.27 6.58
C SER A 11 -11.58 26.19 7.41
N GLU A 12 -12.69 25.68 7.98
CA GLU A 12 -13.56 26.47 8.86
C GLU A 12 -12.89 26.74 10.22
N PHE A 13 -12.19 25.75 10.76
CA PHE A 13 -11.41 25.89 11.99
C PHE A 13 -10.38 27.01 11.89
N PHE A 14 -9.62 27.09 10.79
CA PHE A 14 -8.63 28.15 10.58
C PHE A 14 -9.25 29.53 10.34
N ARG A 15 -10.46 29.60 9.77
CA ARG A 15 -11.17 30.88 9.57
C ARG A 15 -11.77 31.43 10.86
N ALA A 16 -12.06 30.57 11.83
CA ALA A 16 -12.69 30.94 13.08
C ALA A 16 -11.90 32.02 13.84
N PRO A 17 -12.58 32.97 14.50
CA PRO A 17 -11.93 33.96 15.37
C PRO A 17 -11.03 33.27 16.41
N GLY A 18 -9.79 33.73 16.55
CA GLY A 18 -8.81 33.16 17.47
C GLY A 18 -7.92 32.05 16.87
N ASN A 19 -8.29 31.46 15.72
CA ASN A 19 -7.53 30.37 15.10
C ASN A 19 -6.75 30.77 13.84
N ARG A 20 -6.91 32.00 13.31
CA ARG A 20 -6.30 32.43 12.04
C ARG A 20 -4.78 32.25 12.00
N GLN A 21 -4.08 32.57 13.09
CA GLN A 21 -2.62 32.43 13.19
C GLN A 21 -2.17 30.96 13.15
N ARG A 22 -3.06 30.01 13.42
CA ARG A 22 -2.76 28.57 13.39
C ARG A 22 -2.62 28.04 11.96
N PHE A 23 -2.89 28.85 10.95
CA PHE A 23 -2.76 28.46 9.54
C PHE A 23 -1.34 28.66 8.98
N ASP A 24 -0.49 29.41 9.67
CA ASP A 24 0.81 29.84 9.11
C ASP A 24 1.83 28.71 9.11
N THR A 25 2.11 28.12 10.27
CA THR A 25 3.16 27.10 10.43
C THR A 25 2.70 25.92 11.28
N VAL A 26 3.37 24.78 11.13
CA VAL A 26 3.17 23.59 11.98
C VAL A 26 3.28 23.95 13.46
N GLY A 27 4.25 24.76 13.85
CA GLY A 27 4.40 25.24 15.24
C GLY A 27 3.15 25.98 15.73
N THR A 28 2.64 26.92 14.95
CA THR A 28 1.42 27.65 15.31
C THR A 28 0.17 26.76 15.31
N PHE A 29 0.12 25.75 14.42
CA PHE A 29 -1.01 24.83 14.36
C PHE A 29 -1.03 23.89 15.55
N LEU A 30 0.08 23.24 15.87
CA LEU A 30 0.16 22.25 16.95
C LEU A 30 0.24 22.90 18.34
N GLY A 31 0.79 24.10 18.43
CA GLY A 31 1.04 24.81 19.69
C GLY A 31 2.35 24.36 20.32
N ASP A 32 2.29 23.80 21.52
CA ASP A 32 3.48 23.23 22.16
C ASP A 32 3.88 21.94 21.43
N MET A 33 5.07 21.90 20.83
CA MET A 33 5.54 20.73 20.08
C MET A 33 5.75 19.50 20.96
N ARG A 34 6.02 19.67 22.26
CA ARG A 34 6.14 18.55 23.21
C ARG A 34 4.78 18.02 23.65
N GLN A 35 3.76 18.87 23.64
CA GLN A 35 2.39 18.54 24.04
C GLN A 35 1.38 19.21 23.08
N PRO A 36 1.29 18.71 21.83
CA PRO A 36 0.46 19.34 20.81
C PRO A 36 -1.02 19.23 21.17
N ARG A 37 -1.81 20.21 20.72
CA ARG A 37 -3.24 20.32 21.07
C ARG A 37 -4.16 20.44 19.86
N ALA A 38 -3.65 20.28 18.64
CA ALA A 38 -4.43 20.48 17.43
C ALA A 38 -5.63 19.52 17.35
N VAL A 39 -5.45 18.22 17.64
CA VAL A 39 -6.55 17.25 17.64
C VAL A 39 -7.62 17.62 18.66
N SER A 40 -7.21 17.94 19.90
CA SER A 40 -8.13 18.30 20.97
C SER A 40 -8.89 19.60 20.71
N ASP A 41 -8.22 20.59 20.11
CA ASP A 41 -8.83 21.89 19.80
C ASP A 41 -9.77 21.79 18.61
N VAL A 42 -9.42 21.01 17.58
CA VAL A 42 -10.33 20.70 16.46
C VAL A 42 -11.56 19.93 16.97
N LEU A 43 -11.39 18.96 17.88
CA LEU A 43 -12.51 18.27 18.50
C LEU A 43 -13.43 19.24 19.26
N ARG A 44 -12.87 20.19 20.01
CA ARG A 44 -13.65 21.21 20.71
C ARG A 44 -14.42 22.07 19.71
N PHE A 45 -13.76 22.58 18.68
CA PHE A 45 -14.39 23.36 17.61
C PHE A 45 -15.53 22.62 16.92
N LEU A 46 -15.34 21.33 16.60
CA LEU A 46 -16.35 20.47 15.99
C LEU A 46 -17.57 20.28 16.89
N LYS A 47 -17.38 20.19 18.21
CA LYS A 47 -18.49 20.10 19.16
C LYS A 47 -19.27 21.41 19.23
N ASP A 48 -18.59 22.55 19.22
CA ASP A 48 -19.19 23.88 19.34
C ASP A 48 -19.96 24.30 18.07
N HIS A 49 -19.49 23.89 16.89
CA HIS A 49 -20.06 24.29 15.58
C HIS A 49 -20.76 23.13 14.86
N ARG A 50 -21.17 22.09 15.59
CA ARG A 50 -21.62 20.82 15.00
C ARG A 50 -22.77 20.97 14.00
N SER A 51 -23.83 21.69 14.38
CA SER A 51 -25.05 21.80 13.59
C SER A 51 -24.83 22.50 12.25
N ASP A 52 -24.09 23.61 12.25
CA ASP A 52 -23.74 24.35 11.02
C ASP A 52 -22.83 23.50 10.11
N LEU A 53 -21.79 22.89 10.67
CA LEU A 53 -20.87 22.04 9.90
C LEU A 53 -21.58 20.81 9.30
N GLN A 54 -22.45 20.16 10.05
CA GLN A 54 -23.21 19.01 9.55
C GLN A 54 -24.13 19.40 8.40
N THR A 55 -24.82 20.53 8.49
CA THR A 55 -25.68 21.05 7.41
C THR A 55 -24.86 21.27 6.12
N ARG A 56 -23.70 21.90 6.23
CA ARG A 56 -22.81 22.13 5.08
C ARG A 56 -22.24 20.82 4.51
N LEU A 57 -21.84 19.89 5.37
CA LEU A 57 -21.31 18.60 4.93
C LEU A 57 -22.37 17.78 4.20
N CYS A 58 -23.61 17.73 4.69
CA CYS A 58 -24.72 17.06 4.01
C CYS A 58 -25.05 17.70 2.64
N ALA A 59 -24.84 19.01 2.48
CA ALA A 59 -25.05 19.69 1.20
C ALA A 59 -23.98 19.33 0.13
N ILE A 60 -22.79 18.90 0.57
CA ILE A 60 -21.64 18.63 -0.32
C ILE A 60 -21.45 17.13 -0.57
N VAL A 61 -21.75 16.30 0.42
CA VAL A 61 -21.53 14.85 0.36
C VAL A 61 -22.74 14.17 -0.32
N PRO A 62 -22.52 13.36 -1.38
CA PRO A 62 -23.59 12.59 -2.02
C PRO A 62 -24.36 11.73 -1.03
N GLU A 63 -25.69 11.69 -1.17
CA GLU A 63 -26.60 11.01 -0.23
C GLU A 63 -26.21 9.54 0.01
N SER A 64 -25.79 8.83 -1.04
CA SER A 64 -25.31 7.44 -0.96
C SER A 64 -24.12 7.21 -0.02
N LEU A 65 -23.33 8.25 0.27
CA LEU A 65 -22.16 8.19 1.14
C LEU A 65 -22.41 8.73 2.55
N GLN A 66 -23.52 9.44 2.80
CA GLN A 66 -23.76 10.14 4.06
C GLN A 66 -23.86 9.18 5.25
N ALA A 67 -24.61 8.07 5.09
CA ALA A 67 -24.70 7.01 6.09
C ALA A 67 -23.33 6.40 6.41
N HIS A 68 -22.58 6.04 5.36
CA HIS A 68 -21.25 5.43 5.51
C HIS A 68 -20.24 6.35 6.19
N LEU A 69 -20.37 7.68 6.03
CA LEU A 69 -19.48 8.68 6.62
C LEU A 69 -19.90 9.12 8.02
N GLY A 70 -21.06 8.64 8.50
CA GLY A 70 -21.56 8.96 9.83
C GLY A 70 -22.22 10.32 9.95
N LEU A 71 -22.77 10.85 8.85
CA LEU A 71 -23.49 12.14 8.84
C LEU A 71 -24.91 12.04 9.41
N HIS A 72 -25.51 10.84 9.40
CA HIS A 72 -26.84 10.61 9.99
C HIS A 72 -26.79 10.29 11.49
N ASP A 73 -25.72 9.65 11.96
CA ASP A 73 -25.54 9.23 13.36
C ASP A 73 -24.54 10.11 14.14
N GLU A 74 -24.11 11.22 13.53
CA GLU A 74 -23.11 12.16 14.04
C GLU A 74 -21.72 11.55 14.32
N SER A 75 -21.46 10.29 13.97
CA SER A 75 -20.18 9.61 14.22
C SER A 75 -19.02 10.21 13.42
N TRP A 76 -19.30 11.06 12.42
CA TRP A 76 -18.30 11.75 11.62
C TRP A 76 -17.32 12.60 12.45
N VAL A 77 -17.77 13.18 13.57
CA VAL A 77 -16.92 13.97 14.48
C VAL A 77 -15.81 13.09 15.05
N GLN A 78 -16.17 11.93 15.62
CA GLN A 78 -15.22 10.97 16.19
C GLN A 78 -14.33 10.36 15.11
N ARG A 79 -14.82 10.19 13.88
CA ARG A 79 -14.01 9.67 12.76
C ARG A 79 -12.90 10.64 12.35
N ILE A 80 -13.17 11.95 12.31
CA ILE A 80 -12.15 12.97 11.97
C ILE A 80 -11.08 13.07 13.06
N THR A 81 -11.48 13.02 14.33
CA THR A 81 -10.58 13.17 15.48
C THR A 81 -10.23 11.83 16.14
N ASN A 82 -10.31 10.73 15.40
CA ASN A 82 -9.98 9.41 15.91
C ASN A 82 -8.50 9.40 16.37
N PRO A 83 -8.15 8.88 17.56
CA PRO A 83 -6.77 8.72 17.99
C PRO A 83 -5.87 7.92 17.02
N GLU A 84 -6.46 6.98 16.27
CA GLU A 84 -5.82 6.23 15.19
C GLU A 84 -6.04 6.86 13.80
N GLY A 85 -6.71 8.01 13.73
CA GLY A 85 -6.97 8.75 12.51
C GLY A 85 -5.74 9.52 12.02
N ARG A 86 -5.78 9.94 10.74
CA ARG A 86 -4.65 10.61 10.06
C ARG A 86 -4.22 11.90 10.74
N LEU A 87 -5.14 12.73 11.24
CA LEU A 87 -4.80 13.97 11.94
C LEU A 87 -4.05 13.69 13.25
N ALA A 88 -4.50 12.72 14.05
CA ALA A 88 -3.84 12.34 15.29
C ALA A 88 -2.48 11.68 15.05
N ILE A 89 -2.38 10.82 14.03
CA ILE A 89 -1.09 10.25 13.60
C ILE A 89 -0.12 11.36 13.19
N ALA A 90 -0.56 12.31 12.35
CA ALA A 90 0.26 13.41 11.89
C ALA A 90 0.78 14.30 13.04
N GLU A 91 -0.09 14.60 14.00
CA GLU A 91 0.27 15.34 15.22
C GLU A 91 1.31 14.59 16.06
N SER A 92 1.07 13.31 16.36
CA SER A 92 2.00 12.48 17.13
C SER A 92 3.35 12.31 16.44
N GLU A 93 3.35 12.10 15.11
CA GLU A 93 4.57 11.95 14.31
C GLU A 93 5.48 13.17 14.41
N VAL A 94 4.90 14.36 14.23
CA VAL A 94 5.67 15.61 14.25
C VAL A 94 6.18 15.94 15.65
N SER A 95 5.35 15.73 16.68
CA SER A 95 5.77 15.92 18.08
C SER A 95 6.93 15.01 18.42
N ASP A 96 6.87 13.72 18.05
CA ASP A 96 7.95 12.77 18.31
C ASP A 96 9.22 13.07 17.49
N ASP A 97 9.08 13.44 16.21
CA ASP A 97 10.21 13.86 15.38
C ASP A 97 10.92 15.08 16.00
N TYR A 98 10.15 16.08 16.44
CA TYR A 98 10.69 17.26 17.12
C TYR A 98 11.43 16.87 18.41
N GLN A 99 10.81 16.09 19.29
CA GLN A 99 11.42 15.69 20.57
C GLN A 99 12.68 14.82 20.39
N LYS A 100 12.72 13.95 19.38
CA LYS A 100 13.92 13.15 19.06
C LYS A 100 15.09 14.03 18.64
N VAL A 101 14.81 15.03 17.81
CA VAL A 101 15.82 15.98 17.33
C VAL A 101 16.28 16.88 18.48
N GLU A 102 15.37 17.35 19.32
CA GLU A 102 15.68 18.14 20.51
C GLU A 102 16.57 17.38 21.51
N ARG A 103 16.20 16.14 21.86
CA ARG A 103 17.06 15.27 22.69
C ARG A 103 18.42 15.03 22.05
N PHE A 104 18.47 14.89 20.72
CA PHE A 104 19.72 14.71 19.99
C PHE A 104 20.61 15.96 20.06
N GLU A 105 20.03 17.14 19.97
CA GLU A 105 20.73 18.41 20.14
C GLU A 105 21.37 18.50 21.52
N GLU A 106 20.59 18.22 22.58
CA GLU A 106 21.06 18.27 23.96
C GLU A 106 22.24 17.31 24.20
N GLU A 107 22.12 16.06 23.75
CA GLU A 107 23.18 15.05 23.83
C GLU A 107 24.44 15.49 23.06
N ALA A 108 24.28 15.92 21.81
CA ALA A 108 25.41 16.37 20.99
C ALA A 108 26.11 17.59 21.59
N ARG A 109 25.36 18.51 22.20
CA ARG A 109 25.90 19.67 22.92
C ARG A 109 26.70 19.24 24.15
N ASN A 110 26.16 18.31 24.94
CA ASN A 110 26.82 17.78 26.14
C ASN A 110 28.14 17.05 25.80
N GLU A 111 28.17 16.36 24.66
CA GLU A 111 29.37 15.68 24.13
C GLU A 111 30.29 16.60 23.30
N ARG A 112 30.02 17.91 23.24
CA ARG A 112 30.77 18.92 22.46
C ARG A 112 30.82 18.65 20.95
N ARG A 113 29.86 17.90 20.42
CA ARG A 113 29.67 17.65 18.97
C ARG A 113 28.85 18.78 18.33
N TYR A 114 29.41 20.00 18.34
CA TYR A 114 28.67 21.22 17.98
C TYR A 114 28.09 21.24 16.57
N GLN A 115 28.77 20.65 15.58
CA GLN A 115 28.23 20.56 14.21
C GLN A 115 26.94 19.73 14.15
N GLU A 116 26.87 18.66 14.94
CA GLU A 116 25.68 17.79 15.00
C GLU A 116 24.56 18.43 15.80
N ALA A 117 24.88 19.15 16.88
CA ALA A 117 23.91 19.95 17.64
C ALA A 117 23.30 21.05 16.76
N ASP A 118 24.11 21.76 15.97
CA ASP A 118 23.63 22.79 15.05
C ASP A 118 22.77 22.20 13.93
N TRP A 119 23.11 21.03 13.40
CA TRP A 119 22.22 20.30 12.48
C TRP A 119 20.86 20.00 13.12
N ALA A 120 20.87 19.53 14.37
CA ALA A 120 19.67 19.16 15.11
C ALA A 120 18.77 20.38 15.35
N ARG A 121 19.33 21.47 15.86
CA ARG A 121 18.63 22.74 16.04
C ARG A 121 17.94 23.21 14.76
N ARG A 122 18.68 23.23 13.64
CA ARG A 122 18.12 23.64 12.34
C ARG A 122 17.05 22.68 11.83
N ARG A 123 17.16 21.37 12.14
CA ARG A 123 16.11 20.39 11.82
C ARG A 123 14.85 20.67 12.63
N ALA A 124 14.96 20.98 13.93
CA ALA A 124 13.84 21.36 14.77
C ALA A 124 13.15 22.63 14.25
N GLU A 125 13.93 23.68 13.91
CA GLU A 125 13.41 24.90 13.27
C GLU A 125 12.68 24.61 11.95
N THR A 126 13.18 23.65 11.16
CA THR A 126 12.55 23.24 9.91
C THR A 126 11.20 22.55 10.14
N ILE A 127 11.09 21.72 11.18
CA ILE A 127 9.83 21.05 11.55
C ILE A 127 8.80 22.09 12.02
N VAL A 128 9.22 23.02 12.89
CA VAL A 128 8.33 24.05 13.45
C VAL A 128 7.86 25.03 12.38
N GLY A 129 8.77 25.46 11.49
CA GLY A 129 8.51 26.46 10.45
C GLY A 129 8.00 25.90 9.12
N GLU A 130 7.57 24.64 9.08
CA GLU A 130 6.91 24.07 7.89
C GLU A 130 5.51 24.68 7.71
N ASP A 131 5.12 24.95 6.47
CA ASP A 131 3.79 25.42 6.12
C ASP A 131 2.70 24.37 6.45
N VAL A 132 1.59 24.81 7.04
CA VAL A 132 0.52 23.91 7.53
C VAL A 132 -0.12 23.13 6.39
N VAL A 133 -0.36 23.76 5.23
CA VAL A 133 -0.97 23.09 4.08
C VAL A 133 -0.06 21.99 3.56
N SER A 134 1.22 22.30 3.41
CA SER A 134 2.27 21.38 3.00
C SER A 134 2.37 20.20 3.96
N PHE A 135 2.37 20.45 5.26
CA PHE A 135 2.35 19.43 6.31
C PHE A 135 1.11 18.53 6.25
N LEU A 136 -0.10 19.10 6.26
CA LEU A 136 -1.36 18.35 6.26
C LEU A 136 -1.50 17.50 4.98
N SER A 137 -1.04 18.03 3.84
CA SER A 137 -1.01 17.31 2.58
C SER A 137 0.03 16.19 2.59
N ARG A 138 1.24 16.48 3.12
CA ARG A 138 2.34 15.51 3.24
C ARG A 138 1.97 14.33 4.13
N LYS A 139 1.23 14.57 5.21
CA LYS A 139 0.73 13.55 6.13
C LYS A 139 -0.62 12.93 5.72
N ALA A 140 -1.13 13.26 4.53
CA ALA A 140 -2.40 12.77 4.01
C ALA A 140 -3.60 12.99 4.96
N VAL A 141 -3.57 14.09 5.72
CA VAL A 141 -4.70 14.56 6.54
C VAL A 141 -5.75 15.20 5.62
N ILE A 142 -5.29 15.99 4.66
CA ILE A 142 -6.10 16.58 3.60
C ILE A 142 -5.73 15.98 2.24
N PRO A 143 -6.62 16.01 1.24
CA PRO A 143 -6.31 15.56 -0.11
C PRO A 143 -5.18 16.41 -0.73
N LYS A 144 -4.28 15.75 -1.48
CA LYS A 144 -3.34 16.40 -2.40
C LYS A 144 -3.90 16.28 -3.81
N TYR A 145 -3.52 17.17 -4.73
CA TYR A 145 -3.84 16.98 -6.15
C TYR A 145 -3.26 15.63 -6.63
N GLY A 146 -4.14 14.70 -7.05
CA GLY A 146 -3.81 13.34 -7.47
C GLY A 146 -4.03 12.30 -6.36
N PHE A 147 -4.77 11.24 -6.67
CA PHE A 147 -5.34 10.24 -5.74
C PHE A 147 -4.35 9.14 -5.37
N PRO A 148 -3.86 9.10 -4.11
CA PRO A 148 -3.71 7.81 -3.43
C PRO A 148 -4.45 7.72 -2.08
N VAL A 149 -4.96 6.53 -1.74
CA VAL A 149 -5.73 6.32 -0.50
C VAL A 149 -4.79 6.19 0.67
N ASP A 150 -3.81 5.31 0.66
CA ASP A 150 -2.92 5.15 1.81
C ASP A 150 -1.52 5.65 1.46
N VAL A 151 -1.33 6.96 1.57
CA VAL A 151 -0.04 7.59 1.25
C VAL A 151 0.89 7.53 2.44
N VAL A 152 2.13 7.14 2.18
CA VAL A 152 3.24 7.28 3.13
C VAL A 152 4.39 8.04 2.52
N GLU A 153 5.23 8.59 3.39
CA GLU A 153 6.44 9.32 3.01
C GLU A 153 7.71 8.47 3.20
N LEU A 154 8.73 8.81 2.42
CA LEU A 154 10.12 8.57 2.80
C LEU A 154 10.67 9.86 3.42
N ASP A 155 10.79 9.88 4.75
CA ASP A 155 11.31 10.99 5.52
C ASP A 155 12.81 11.16 5.26
N LEU A 156 13.13 12.22 4.52
CA LEU A 156 14.48 12.66 4.28
C LEU A 156 14.95 13.43 5.50
N GLN A 157 15.95 12.91 6.22
CA GLN A 157 16.54 13.52 7.42
C GLN A 157 17.33 14.82 7.11
N ARG A 158 16.71 15.81 6.47
CA ARG A 158 17.31 17.06 5.96
C ARG A 158 17.16 18.23 6.92
N SER A 159 18.17 19.10 6.91
CA SER A 159 18.14 20.47 7.43
C SER A 159 18.27 21.46 6.25
N ARG A 160 17.60 22.63 6.33
CA ARG A 160 17.46 23.67 5.26
C ARG A 160 18.76 24.32 4.74
N SER A 161 19.95 23.82 5.07
CA SER A 161 21.20 24.60 4.99
C SER A 161 22.27 24.14 4.00
N ASN A 162 21.98 23.25 3.04
CA ASN A 162 22.79 23.20 1.81
C ASN A 162 22.37 24.34 0.86
N ARG A 163 22.72 25.57 1.23
CA ARG A 163 22.52 26.81 0.45
C ARG A 163 23.41 26.80 -0.79
N GLY A 164 22.99 26.04 -1.81
CA GLY A 164 23.70 25.99 -3.08
C GLY A 164 23.12 24.95 -4.04
N GLN A 165 21.79 24.86 -4.15
CA GLN A 165 21.11 24.32 -5.34
C GLN A 165 19.61 24.50 -5.16
N GLU A 166 19.02 25.29 -6.05
CA GLU A 166 17.58 25.39 -6.28
C GLU A 166 16.94 24.00 -6.29
N SER A 167 16.08 23.74 -5.31
CA SER A 167 15.26 22.53 -5.27
C SER A 167 14.22 22.74 -4.17
N SER A 168 13.00 23.04 -4.62
CA SER A 168 11.74 22.83 -3.90
C SER A 168 11.78 21.63 -2.94
N ASP A 169 11.00 21.72 -1.86
CA ASP A 169 10.75 20.63 -0.91
C ASP A 169 10.53 19.29 -1.62
N VAL A 170 11.54 18.43 -1.59
CA VAL A 170 11.46 17.08 -2.17
C VAL A 170 10.58 16.24 -1.27
N SER A 171 9.29 16.22 -1.58
CA SER A 171 8.33 15.33 -0.94
C SER A 171 8.31 14.00 -1.68
N LEU A 172 8.87 12.97 -1.07
CA LEU A 172 8.83 11.59 -1.58
C LEU A 172 7.66 10.86 -0.95
N GLN A 173 6.57 10.78 -1.71
CA GLN A 173 5.34 10.11 -1.30
C GLN A 173 4.94 9.03 -2.31
N ARG A 174 4.42 7.92 -1.78
CA ARG A 174 3.87 6.82 -2.57
C ARG A 174 2.65 6.24 -1.87
N ASP A 175 1.76 5.65 -2.66
CA ASP A 175 0.77 4.72 -2.12
C ASP A 175 1.52 3.59 -1.40
N LEU A 176 1.03 3.20 -0.23
CA LEU A 176 1.67 2.25 0.68
C LEU A 176 1.83 0.88 0.02
N SER A 177 0.92 0.51 -0.87
CA SER A 177 0.98 -0.72 -1.68
C SER A 177 2.20 -0.77 -2.60
N ILE A 178 2.69 0.39 -3.05
CA ILE A 178 3.89 0.55 -3.86
C ILE A 178 5.11 0.81 -2.97
N ALA A 179 4.93 1.59 -1.90
CA ALA A 179 5.98 2.01 -0.99
C ALA A 179 6.67 0.82 -0.30
N VAL A 180 5.93 -0.25 0.03
CA VAL A 180 6.50 -1.47 0.64
C VAL A 180 7.60 -2.14 -0.21
N ALA A 181 7.69 -1.85 -1.52
CA ALA A 181 8.81 -2.27 -2.37
C ALA A 181 9.73 -1.10 -2.76
N GLU A 182 9.18 0.06 -3.16
CA GLU A 182 9.97 1.20 -3.64
C GLU A 182 10.79 1.86 -2.51
N PHE A 183 10.21 1.94 -1.31
CA PHE A 183 10.84 2.54 -0.12
C PHE A 183 11.36 1.49 0.86
N ALA A 184 11.29 0.20 0.53
CA ALA A 184 11.87 -0.85 1.34
C ALA A 184 13.34 -0.58 1.70
N PRO A 185 13.82 -0.98 2.90
CA PRO A 185 15.20 -0.70 3.29
C PRO A 185 16.23 -1.23 2.28
N GLY A 186 17.22 -0.38 1.98
CA GLY A 186 18.22 -0.61 0.95
C GLY A 186 17.77 -0.28 -0.48
N SER A 187 16.51 0.08 -0.72
CA SER A 187 16.07 0.59 -2.02
C SER A 187 16.67 1.96 -2.30
N LYS A 188 17.04 2.18 -3.57
CA LYS A 188 17.61 3.43 -4.08
C LYS A 188 16.65 4.10 -5.04
N LEU A 189 16.48 5.41 -4.90
CA LEU A 189 15.51 6.21 -5.65
C LEU A 189 16.04 7.60 -5.98
N VAL A 190 15.72 8.10 -7.17
CA VAL A 190 16.21 9.38 -7.67
C VAL A 190 15.14 10.45 -7.48
N ALA A 191 15.49 11.54 -6.81
CA ALA A 191 14.64 12.71 -6.65
C ALA A 191 15.47 14.00 -6.62
N ASN A 192 15.01 15.03 -7.34
CA ASN A 192 15.75 16.27 -7.61
C ASN A 192 17.21 16.02 -8.02
N LYS A 193 17.41 15.12 -8.99
CA LYS A 193 18.72 14.72 -9.55
C LYS A 193 19.67 14.06 -8.53
N LYS A 194 19.21 13.73 -7.34
CA LYS A 194 19.99 13.09 -6.28
C LYS A 194 19.48 11.69 -5.99
N LEU A 195 20.40 10.79 -5.63
CA LEU A 195 20.14 9.39 -5.30
C LEU A 195 20.00 9.24 -3.78
N TRP A 196 18.81 8.84 -3.36
CA TRP A 196 18.45 8.61 -1.98
C TRP A 196 18.39 7.11 -1.70
N THR A 197 18.83 6.69 -0.52
CA THR A 197 18.76 5.30 -0.08
C THR A 197 17.85 5.21 1.14
N SER A 198 16.81 4.39 1.06
CA SER A 198 15.95 4.12 2.21
C SER A 198 16.72 3.32 3.27
N TYR A 199 16.65 3.75 4.52
CA TYR A 199 17.40 3.17 5.63
C TYR A 199 16.55 2.23 6.49
N GLY A 200 15.28 2.56 6.70
CA GLY A 200 14.43 1.84 7.64
C GLY A 200 12.98 2.26 7.60
N LEU A 201 12.22 1.73 8.56
CA LEU A 201 10.83 2.11 8.81
C LEU A 201 10.81 3.28 9.79
N LYS A 202 9.91 4.24 9.57
CA LYS A 202 9.71 5.35 10.50
C LYS A 202 8.97 4.85 11.74
N ARG A 203 9.47 5.20 12.92
CA ARG A 203 8.87 4.87 14.22
C ARG A 203 8.31 6.12 14.87
N VAL A 204 7.16 6.00 15.52
CA VAL A 204 6.53 7.07 16.30
C VAL A 204 6.49 6.63 17.77
N ALA A 205 6.87 7.51 18.69
CA ALA A 205 6.77 7.23 20.13
C ALA A 205 5.32 6.88 20.50
N GLU A 206 5.17 5.93 21.44
CA GLU A 206 3.87 5.46 21.95
C GLU A 206 2.93 4.85 20.89
N ARG A 207 3.40 4.65 19.66
CA ARG A 207 2.67 3.93 18.62
C ARG A 207 3.49 2.76 18.11
N GLU A 208 2.81 1.66 17.87
CA GLU A 208 3.40 0.44 17.32
C GLU A 208 3.00 0.26 15.86
N TRP A 209 3.89 -0.32 15.06
CA TRP A 209 3.49 -0.81 13.75
C TRP A 209 2.49 -1.95 13.91
N ARG A 210 1.67 -2.14 12.88
CA ARG A 210 0.77 -3.30 12.83
C ARG A 210 1.56 -4.50 12.36
N TRP A 211 1.84 -5.41 13.28
CA TRP A 211 2.47 -6.69 12.98
C TRP A 211 1.39 -7.72 12.68
N ARG A 212 1.65 -8.58 11.70
CA ARG A 212 0.74 -9.66 11.30
C ARG A 212 1.53 -10.93 11.01
N ARG A 213 0.92 -12.07 11.31
CA ARG A 213 1.42 -13.37 10.88
C ARG A 213 0.71 -13.78 9.60
N TYR A 214 1.44 -14.48 8.74
CA TYR A 214 0.84 -15.06 7.55
C TYR A 214 1.42 -16.44 7.28
N LEU A 215 0.59 -17.30 6.72
CA LEU A 215 0.97 -18.60 6.19
C LEU A 215 0.75 -18.58 4.70
N LYS A 216 1.78 -18.96 3.94
CA LYS A 216 1.69 -19.16 2.50
C LYS A 216 2.18 -20.54 2.10
N CYS A 217 1.54 -21.16 1.12
CA CYS A 217 1.94 -22.43 0.53
C CYS A 217 2.38 -22.23 -0.92
N SER A 218 3.65 -22.54 -1.23
CA SER A 218 4.17 -22.40 -2.60
C SER A 218 3.64 -23.46 -3.57
N ARG A 219 3.17 -24.60 -3.05
CA ARG A 219 2.60 -25.70 -3.85
C ARG A 219 1.14 -25.48 -4.20
N HIS A 220 0.34 -25.11 -3.21
CA HIS A 220 -1.11 -25.02 -3.34
C HIS A 220 -1.60 -23.58 -3.47
N GLY A 221 -0.77 -22.56 -3.24
CA GLY A 221 -1.20 -21.16 -3.33
C GLY A 221 -2.09 -20.70 -2.17
N THR A 222 -2.27 -21.51 -1.12
CA THR A 222 -2.99 -21.12 0.09
C THR A 222 -2.29 -19.95 0.76
N PHE A 223 -3.07 -18.93 1.13
CA PHE A 223 -2.62 -17.76 1.88
C PHE A 223 -3.63 -17.43 2.97
N VAL A 224 -3.17 -17.20 4.19
CA VAL A 224 -3.97 -16.76 5.33
C VAL A 224 -3.15 -15.80 6.20
N SER A 225 -3.80 -14.76 6.75
CA SER A 225 -3.19 -13.69 7.56
C SER A 225 -3.99 -13.51 8.86
N TRP A 226 -3.31 -13.26 9.98
CA TRP A 226 -3.93 -13.05 11.30
C TRP A 226 -3.05 -12.16 12.21
N LYS A 227 -3.58 -11.70 13.35
CA LYS A 227 -2.81 -10.86 14.29
C LYS A 227 -1.77 -11.69 15.05
N LEU A 228 -0.78 -11.05 15.66
CA LEU A 228 0.27 -11.76 16.41
C LEU A 228 -0.27 -12.48 17.65
N GLU A 229 -1.31 -11.94 18.27
CA GLU A 229 -1.91 -12.46 19.49
C GLU A 229 -2.89 -13.61 19.21
N ASP A 230 -3.42 -13.67 17.99
CA ASP A 230 -4.38 -14.67 17.57
C ASP A 230 -3.72 -16.06 17.42
N ARG A 231 -4.49 -17.11 17.73
CA ARG A 231 -4.03 -18.49 17.54
C ARG A 231 -3.82 -18.77 16.06
N PRO A 232 -2.72 -19.45 15.68
CA PRO A 232 -2.50 -19.82 14.29
C PRO A 232 -3.63 -20.73 13.80
N PRO A 233 -3.93 -20.71 12.49
CA PRO A 233 -4.84 -21.67 11.88
C PRO A 233 -4.40 -23.10 12.24
N GLN A 234 -5.36 -23.93 12.68
CA GLN A 234 -5.07 -25.31 13.10
C GLN A 234 -4.60 -26.18 11.93
N ASP A 235 -5.16 -25.94 10.74
CA ASP A 235 -4.85 -26.72 9.55
C ASP A 235 -3.67 -26.13 8.78
N ARG A 236 -2.54 -26.84 8.80
CA ARG A 236 -1.44 -26.59 7.87
C ARG A 236 -1.76 -27.23 6.53
N CYS A 237 -1.77 -26.40 5.48
CA CYS A 237 -2.04 -26.85 4.11
C CYS A 237 -1.18 -28.05 3.64
N CYS A 238 0.15 -28.00 3.83
CA CYS A 238 1.09 -29.11 3.60
C CYS A 238 2.51 -28.71 4.08
N ASP A 239 3.51 -29.58 3.88
CA ASP A 239 4.92 -29.32 4.26
C ASP A 239 5.59 -28.16 3.52
N ALA A 240 5.03 -27.73 2.39
CA ALA A 240 5.49 -26.54 1.67
C ALA A 240 4.94 -25.23 2.27
N ALA A 241 4.03 -25.30 3.25
CA ALA A 241 3.52 -24.12 3.94
C ALA A 241 4.61 -23.51 4.85
N ARG A 242 4.75 -22.19 4.78
CA ARG A 242 5.67 -21.43 5.62
C ARG A 242 4.89 -20.33 6.34
N CYS A 243 5.10 -20.25 7.64
CA CYS A 243 4.59 -19.18 8.49
C CYS A 243 5.68 -18.13 8.65
N ASN A 244 5.34 -16.87 8.36
CA ASN A 244 6.23 -15.73 8.46
C ASN A 244 5.47 -14.57 9.11
N VAL A 245 6.21 -13.49 9.39
CA VAL A 245 5.66 -12.24 9.92
C VAL A 245 5.83 -11.15 8.87
N TYR A 246 4.86 -10.26 8.76
CA TYR A 246 5.02 -9.01 8.05
C TYR A 246 4.65 -7.83 8.94
N VAL A 247 5.20 -6.66 8.61
CA VAL A 247 4.91 -5.40 9.29
C VAL A 247 4.30 -4.41 8.30
N ASP A 248 3.27 -3.69 8.73
CA ASP A 248 2.69 -2.58 7.99
C ASP A 248 3.39 -1.26 8.34
N PRO A 249 4.15 -0.65 7.41
CA PRO A 249 4.88 0.58 7.65
C PRO A 249 3.96 1.81 7.51
N ILE A 250 2.89 1.84 8.31
CA ILE A 250 1.84 2.88 8.30
C ILE A 250 2.36 4.30 8.55
N PHE A 251 3.50 4.43 9.25
CA PHE A 251 4.17 5.72 9.54
C PHE A 251 5.17 6.11 8.44
N GLY A 252 5.34 5.27 7.42
CA GLY A 252 6.27 5.46 6.33
C GLY A 252 7.69 4.98 6.62
N PHE A 253 8.62 5.52 5.84
CA PHE A 253 10.00 5.09 5.74
C PHE A 253 10.92 6.27 6.07
N ILE A 254 12.20 6.00 6.33
CA ILE A 254 13.16 7.02 6.74
C ILE A 254 14.54 6.76 6.12
N THR A 255 15.25 7.83 5.76
CA THR A 255 16.68 7.76 5.37
C THR A 255 17.56 7.87 6.61
N ASP A 256 18.85 7.52 6.48
CA ASP A 256 19.83 7.96 7.47
C ASP A 256 20.22 9.44 7.21
N ARG A 257 21.14 9.94 8.02
CA ARG A 257 21.70 11.29 7.90
C ARG A 257 22.76 11.44 6.79
N LYS A 258 23.07 10.38 6.03
CA LYS A 258 24.10 10.49 4.98
C LYS A 258 23.59 11.39 3.86
N PRO A 259 24.47 12.23 3.27
CA PRO A 259 24.09 13.04 2.13
C PRO A 259 23.72 12.13 0.95
N PRO A 260 22.77 12.55 0.10
CA PRO A 260 22.42 11.78 -1.08
C PRO A 260 23.56 11.80 -2.11
N GLU A 261 23.66 10.74 -2.89
CA GLU A 261 24.70 10.55 -3.91
C GLU A 261 24.26 11.14 -5.26
N ASP A 262 25.20 11.34 -6.20
CA ASP A 262 24.88 11.64 -7.59
C ASP A 262 24.61 10.34 -8.37
N PRO A 263 23.47 10.20 -9.09
CA PRO A 263 23.15 8.98 -9.80
C PRO A 263 24.03 8.82 -11.05
N THR A 264 24.77 7.71 -11.13
CA THR A 264 25.56 7.36 -12.31
C THR A 264 24.76 6.58 -13.36
N CYS A 265 23.73 5.84 -12.93
CA CYS A 265 22.81 5.11 -13.80
C CYS A 265 21.42 5.04 -13.16
N ARG A 266 20.43 4.59 -13.95
CA ARG A 266 19.07 4.36 -13.43
C ARG A 266 19.14 3.24 -12.37
N PRO A 267 18.69 3.48 -11.12
CA PRO A 267 18.70 2.45 -10.10
C PRO A 267 17.77 1.30 -10.50
N ALA A 268 18.26 0.07 -10.29
CA ALA A 268 17.46 -1.12 -10.54
C ALA A 268 16.34 -1.22 -9.49
N ARG A 269 15.13 -1.60 -9.92
CA ARG A 269 14.07 -2.02 -8.99
C ARG A 269 14.47 -3.37 -8.41
N VAL A 270 14.78 -3.38 -7.11
CA VAL A 270 15.34 -4.55 -6.41
C VAL A 270 14.25 -5.49 -5.93
N TYR A 271 13.08 -4.95 -5.58
CA TYR A 271 12.01 -5.68 -4.93
C TYR A 271 10.72 -5.61 -5.73
N THR A 272 9.92 -6.66 -5.58
CA THR A 272 8.59 -6.79 -6.20
C THR A 272 7.58 -7.08 -5.11
N THR A 273 6.37 -6.56 -5.28
CA THR A 273 5.23 -6.87 -4.44
C THR A 273 4.42 -8.04 -4.99
N ARG A 274 3.64 -8.70 -4.13
CA ARG A 274 2.67 -9.73 -4.52
C ARG A 274 1.34 -9.52 -3.78
N PRO A 275 0.22 -9.39 -4.51
CA PRO A 275 -1.10 -9.28 -3.90
C PRO A 275 -1.65 -10.65 -3.50
N TYR A 276 -2.29 -10.70 -2.35
CA TYR A 276 -3.03 -11.85 -1.83
C TYR A 276 -4.42 -11.41 -1.40
N PHE A 277 -5.42 -12.16 -1.80
CA PHE A 277 -6.81 -11.91 -1.42
C PHE A 277 -7.11 -12.51 -0.05
N LEU A 278 -7.68 -11.72 0.86
CA LEU A 278 -8.10 -12.17 2.18
C LEU A 278 -9.55 -12.62 2.14
N GLU A 279 -10.48 -11.67 1.99
CA GLU A 279 -11.92 -11.92 2.02
C GLU A 279 -12.73 -10.84 1.28
N SER A 280 -13.96 -11.18 0.89
CA SER A 280 -14.92 -10.22 0.34
C SER A 280 -15.73 -9.63 1.47
N ARG A 281 -16.04 -8.33 1.41
CA ARG A 281 -17.05 -7.73 2.29
C ARG A 281 -18.44 -8.03 1.71
N GLY A 282 -19.28 -8.67 2.53
CA GLY A 282 -20.60 -9.13 2.11
C GLY A 282 -20.56 -10.41 1.27
N ASN A 283 -21.71 -10.81 0.74
CA ASN A 283 -21.85 -12.01 -0.08
C ASN A 283 -22.40 -11.61 -1.46
N PRO A 284 -21.54 -11.17 -2.39
CA PRO A 284 -21.98 -10.74 -3.72
C PRO A 284 -22.63 -11.89 -4.48
N GLU A 285 -23.65 -11.55 -5.27
CA GLU A 285 -24.36 -12.51 -6.11
C GLU A 285 -23.42 -13.20 -7.10
N SER A 286 -23.70 -14.47 -7.38
CA SER A 286 -23.06 -15.27 -8.40
C SER A 286 -23.82 -15.18 -9.72
N VAL A 287 -23.09 -15.02 -10.82
CA VAL A 287 -23.62 -15.03 -12.19
C VAL A 287 -22.90 -16.12 -12.98
N ASP A 288 -23.67 -17.00 -13.62
CA ASP A 288 -23.10 -17.96 -14.57
C ASP A 288 -22.72 -17.26 -15.88
N MET A 289 -21.53 -17.55 -16.36
CA MET A 289 -20.99 -17.03 -17.61
C MET A 289 -21.02 -18.13 -18.66
N GLY A 290 -22.19 -18.37 -19.24
CA GLY A 290 -22.37 -19.29 -20.37
C GLY A 290 -21.95 -20.73 -20.07
N GLY A 291 -22.12 -21.19 -18.83
CA GLY A 291 -21.78 -22.52 -18.35
C GLY A 291 -20.27 -22.79 -18.19
N ILE A 292 -19.40 -21.79 -18.42
CA ILE A 292 -17.94 -21.99 -18.41
C ILE A 292 -17.26 -21.47 -17.15
N ALA A 293 -17.87 -20.49 -16.49
CA ALA A 293 -17.35 -19.90 -15.27
C ALA A 293 -18.49 -19.31 -14.45
N GLU A 294 -18.31 -19.31 -13.14
CA GLU A 294 -19.14 -18.57 -12.21
C GLU A 294 -18.39 -17.30 -11.80
N LEU A 295 -19.03 -16.15 -11.98
CA LEU A 295 -18.53 -14.86 -11.52
C LEU A 295 -19.25 -14.46 -10.24
N ARG A 296 -18.50 -14.13 -9.20
CA ARG A 296 -19.07 -13.34 -8.10
C ARG A 296 -18.86 -11.87 -8.42
N LYS A 297 -19.96 -11.12 -8.45
CA LYS A 297 -19.98 -9.70 -8.82
C LYS A 297 -18.99 -8.88 -8.01
N ALA A 298 -18.56 -7.76 -8.59
CA ALA A 298 -17.63 -6.85 -7.96
C ALA A 298 -18.20 -6.34 -6.65
N ALA A 299 -17.42 -6.51 -5.59
CA ALA A 299 -17.72 -6.00 -4.27
C ALA A 299 -16.41 -5.57 -3.59
N PRO A 300 -16.48 -4.68 -2.59
CA PRO A 300 -15.31 -4.36 -1.78
C PRO A 300 -14.70 -5.62 -1.18
N GLY A 301 -13.42 -5.86 -1.45
CA GLY A 301 -12.65 -6.99 -0.95
C GLY A 301 -11.37 -6.52 -0.28
N GLU A 302 -10.95 -7.26 0.75
CA GLU A 302 -9.71 -7.00 1.47
C GLU A 302 -8.56 -7.78 0.82
N LEU A 303 -7.50 -7.05 0.46
CA LEU A 303 -6.26 -7.62 -0.05
C LEU A 303 -5.09 -7.23 0.84
N VAL A 304 -4.06 -8.04 0.81
CA VAL A 304 -2.74 -7.69 1.34
C VAL A 304 -1.71 -7.77 0.23
N VAL A 305 -0.90 -6.74 0.11
CA VAL A 305 0.26 -6.75 -0.78
C VAL A 305 1.53 -6.95 0.04
N LEU A 306 2.34 -7.95 -0.33
CA LEU A 306 3.57 -8.29 0.40
C LEU A 306 4.81 -8.06 -0.45
N CYS A 307 5.82 -7.45 0.17
CA CYS A 307 7.19 -7.38 -0.29
C CYS A 307 8.06 -8.27 0.62
N GLU A 308 8.56 -9.37 0.08
CA GLU A 308 9.28 -10.40 0.85
C GLU A 308 10.80 -10.29 0.68
N GLY A 309 11.29 -9.15 0.23
CA GLY A 309 12.72 -8.93 -0.02
C GLY A 309 13.29 -9.82 -1.13
N ARG A 310 14.62 -9.91 -1.20
CA ARG A 310 15.31 -10.73 -2.21
C ARG A 310 15.09 -12.21 -1.92
N LYS A 311 14.65 -12.96 -2.92
CA LYS A 311 14.41 -14.42 -2.83
C LYS A 311 13.50 -14.84 -1.66
N GLY A 312 12.63 -13.95 -1.18
CA GLY A 312 11.72 -14.25 -0.07
C GLY A 312 12.36 -14.30 1.31
N GLN A 313 13.56 -13.73 1.49
CA GLN A 313 14.30 -13.73 2.77
C GLN A 313 13.81 -12.67 3.77
N GLY A 314 12.86 -11.82 3.39
CA GLY A 314 12.41 -10.69 4.18
C GLY A 314 13.49 -9.62 4.37
N PHE A 315 13.24 -8.75 5.34
CA PHE A 315 14.07 -7.64 5.78
C PHE A 315 14.37 -7.82 7.26
N LEU A 316 15.61 -7.53 7.68
CA LEU A 316 15.92 -7.42 9.11
C LEU A 316 15.58 -6.00 9.57
N ILE A 317 14.53 -5.87 10.37
CA ILE A 317 14.03 -4.60 10.89
C ILE A 317 14.18 -4.59 12.40
N CYS A 318 14.83 -3.57 12.96
CA CYS A 318 14.86 -3.39 14.41
C CYS A 318 13.50 -2.86 14.92
N PRO A 319 12.77 -3.61 15.77
CA PRO A 319 11.50 -3.14 16.33
C PRO A 319 11.68 -1.87 17.20
N THR A 320 12.85 -1.71 17.82
CA THR A 320 13.15 -0.60 18.73
C THR A 320 13.41 0.72 18.02
N CYS A 321 14.15 0.71 16.90
CA CYS A 321 14.56 1.95 16.23
C CYS A 321 14.14 2.08 14.75
N GLY A 322 13.58 1.03 14.16
CA GLY A 322 13.13 0.98 12.78
C GLY A 322 14.21 0.80 11.73
N ALA A 323 15.49 0.71 12.11
CA ALA A 323 16.57 0.49 11.16
C ALA A 323 16.40 -0.82 10.39
N GLY A 324 16.53 -0.74 9.06
CA GLY A 324 16.64 -1.91 8.19
C GLY A 324 18.11 -2.24 7.97
N VAL A 325 18.51 -3.42 8.41
CA VAL A 325 19.94 -3.79 8.52
C VAL A 325 20.25 -5.04 7.72
N GLN A 326 21.55 -5.29 7.52
CA GLN A 326 22.02 -6.53 6.88
C GLN A 326 22.53 -7.56 7.90
N ASP A 327 22.91 -7.13 9.10
CA ASP A 327 23.46 -7.96 10.19
C ASP A 327 22.60 -7.81 11.47
N GLU A 328 22.56 -8.86 12.28
CA GLU A 328 21.69 -9.04 13.44
C GLU A 328 22.31 -8.50 14.76
N ARG A 329 23.62 -8.20 14.78
CA ARG A 329 24.36 -7.97 16.04
C ARG A 329 24.54 -6.51 16.47
N GLU A 330 24.88 -5.63 15.53
CA GLU A 330 25.09 -4.20 15.83
C GLU A 330 24.56 -3.32 14.71
N HIS A 331 23.84 -2.26 15.08
CA HIS A 331 23.37 -1.28 14.11
C HIS A 331 23.22 0.11 14.74
N ARG A 332 22.99 1.09 13.86
CA ARG A 332 22.72 2.47 14.25
C ARG A 332 21.27 2.83 14.00
N THR A 333 20.76 3.78 14.77
CA THR A 333 19.46 4.40 14.48
C THR A 333 19.56 5.26 13.22
N PRO A 334 18.43 5.66 12.60
CA PRO A 334 18.44 6.62 11.48
C PRO A 334 19.20 7.93 11.79
N LEU A 335 19.20 8.35 13.06
CA LEU A 335 19.94 9.52 13.55
C LEU A 335 21.44 9.26 13.81
N GLY A 336 21.90 8.02 13.66
CA GLY A 336 23.30 7.62 13.80
C GLY A 336 23.71 7.13 15.20
N ARG A 337 22.78 7.02 16.16
CA ARG A 337 23.07 6.55 17.52
C ARG A 337 23.25 5.04 17.55
N ARG A 338 24.03 4.47 18.48
CA ARG A 338 24.08 3.01 18.67
C ARG A 338 22.72 2.51 19.17
N CYS A 339 22.24 1.39 18.64
CA CYS A 339 21.03 0.74 19.10
C CYS A 339 21.35 -0.70 19.53
N ASN A 340 20.85 -1.08 20.72
CA ASN A 340 20.99 -2.43 21.26
C ASN A 340 19.75 -3.30 21.01
N GLY A 341 18.79 -2.80 20.22
CA GLY A 341 17.61 -3.57 19.83
C GLY A 341 18.01 -4.76 18.96
N ARG A 342 17.19 -5.82 18.96
CA ARG A 342 17.43 -7.01 18.13
C ARG A 342 16.60 -6.91 16.85
N PRO A 343 17.22 -6.86 15.66
CA PRO A 343 16.50 -6.91 14.40
C PRO A 343 15.73 -8.23 14.24
N GLU A 344 14.51 -8.13 13.73
CA GLU A 344 13.66 -9.28 13.41
C GLU A 344 13.46 -9.39 11.91
N ARG A 345 13.39 -10.63 11.43
CA ARG A 345 13.22 -10.92 10.00
C ARG A 345 11.75 -10.92 9.63
N VAL A 346 11.33 -9.91 8.86
CA VAL A 346 9.93 -9.73 8.46
C VAL A 346 9.78 -9.36 7.00
N ALA A 347 8.62 -9.67 6.41
CA ALA A 347 8.21 -9.05 5.17
C ALA A 347 7.63 -7.64 5.44
N LEU A 348 7.56 -6.81 4.41
CA LEU A 348 6.78 -5.57 4.45
C LEU A 348 5.43 -5.83 3.79
N GLY A 349 4.35 -5.38 4.40
CA GLY A 349 3.01 -5.64 3.86
C GLY A 349 2.06 -4.47 4.08
N HIS A 350 1.00 -4.41 3.30
CA HIS A 350 -0.07 -3.45 3.52
C HIS A 350 -1.42 -4.07 3.17
N GLU A 351 -2.38 -3.96 4.08
CA GLU A 351 -3.77 -4.38 3.87
C GLU A 351 -4.59 -3.20 3.35
N PHE A 352 -5.29 -3.39 2.23
CA PHE A 352 -6.11 -2.37 1.59
C PHE A 352 -7.42 -2.97 1.08
N VAL A 353 -8.39 -2.10 0.82
CA VAL A 353 -9.71 -2.48 0.31
C VAL A 353 -9.91 -1.88 -1.07
N THR A 354 -10.35 -2.70 -2.02
CA THR A 354 -10.67 -2.28 -3.39
C THR A 354 -11.83 -3.13 -3.93
N ASP A 355 -12.37 -2.77 -5.08
CA ASP A 355 -13.39 -3.58 -5.75
C ASP A 355 -12.75 -4.84 -6.35
N VAL A 356 -13.37 -5.99 -6.06
CA VAL A 356 -12.87 -7.31 -6.43
C VAL A 356 -13.94 -8.09 -7.17
N LEU A 357 -13.61 -8.55 -8.38
CA LEU A 357 -14.39 -9.53 -9.13
C LEU A 357 -13.73 -10.90 -9.00
N ARG A 358 -14.52 -11.92 -8.65
CA ARG A 358 -14.01 -13.28 -8.48
C ARG A 358 -14.52 -14.17 -9.60
N VAL A 359 -13.60 -14.88 -10.24
CA VAL A 359 -13.87 -15.75 -11.39
C VAL A 359 -13.51 -17.17 -11.02
N ARG A 360 -14.52 -18.04 -10.98
CA ARG A 360 -14.36 -19.48 -10.79
C ARG A 360 -14.64 -20.19 -12.10
N PHE A 361 -13.57 -20.65 -12.75
CA PHE A 361 -13.65 -21.42 -13.97
C PHE A 361 -14.13 -22.86 -13.71
N HIS A 362 -15.01 -23.37 -14.56
CA HIS A 362 -15.46 -24.76 -14.54
C HIS A 362 -14.54 -25.64 -15.40
N HIS A 363 -14.60 -26.95 -15.12
CA HIS A 363 -13.93 -28.04 -15.86
C HIS A 363 -12.41 -27.86 -16.01
N ALA A 364 -11.63 -28.57 -15.19
CA ALA A 364 -10.17 -28.61 -15.36
C ALA A 364 -9.76 -28.98 -16.81
N PRO A 365 -8.62 -28.47 -17.33
CA PRO A 365 -8.14 -28.89 -18.64
C PRO A 365 -7.89 -30.40 -18.64
N LEU A 366 -8.58 -31.13 -19.53
CA LEU A 366 -8.61 -32.60 -19.62
C LEU A 366 -7.22 -33.24 -19.91
N SER A 367 -6.22 -32.47 -20.29
CA SER A 367 -4.91 -32.93 -20.74
C SER A 367 -3.78 -32.15 -20.07
N MET A 368 -3.67 -32.27 -18.75
CA MET A 368 -2.53 -31.74 -18.00
C MET A 368 -1.81 -32.89 -17.31
N ASP A 369 -0.54 -33.08 -17.66
CA ASP A 369 0.33 -33.98 -16.92
C ASP A 369 0.36 -33.56 -15.44
N ALA A 370 0.32 -34.52 -14.53
CA ALA A 370 0.33 -34.31 -13.07
C ALA A 370 1.54 -33.48 -12.55
N HIS A 371 2.51 -33.18 -13.42
CA HIS A 371 3.68 -32.34 -13.16
C HIS A 371 3.38 -30.83 -13.21
N ASP A 372 2.35 -30.39 -13.93
CA ASP A 372 2.01 -28.97 -14.10
C ASP A 372 0.98 -28.58 -13.04
N GLY A 373 1.44 -28.24 -11.83
CA GLY A 373 0.56 -27.90 -10.72
C GLY A 373 -0.51 -26.86 -11.12
N LEU A 374 -1.78 -27.19 -10.87
CA LEU A 374 -2.98 -26.42 -11.27
C LEU A 374 -2.94 -24.94 -10.86
N LEU A 375 -2.16 -24.62 -9.82
CA LEU A 375 -1.86 -23.26 -9.40
C LEU A 375 -1.27 -22.39 -10.53
N TRP A 376 -0.25 -22.90 -11.22
CA TRP A 376 0.47 -22.13 -12.25
C TRP A 376 -0.28 -22.05 -13.57
N VAL A 377 -1.14 -23.03 -13.84
CA VAL A 377 -2.16 -22.95 -14.90
C VAL A 377 -3.13 -21.83 -14.57
N GLY A 378 -3.61 -21.77 -13.34
CA GLY A 378 -4.44 -20.68 -12.82
C GLY A 378 -3.78 -19.31 -12.99
N TYR A 379 -2.51 -19.15 -12.61
CA TYR A 379 -1.78 -17.90 -12.85
C TYR A 379 -1.64 -17.57 -14.35
N SER A 380 -1.39 -18.56 -15.20
CA SER A 380 -1.28 -18.34 -16.65
C SER A 380 -2.61 -17.88 -17.24
N LEU A 381 -3.73 -18.47 -16.80
CA LEU A 381 -5.08 -18.05 -17.17
C LEU A 381 -5.41 -16.66 -16.60
N ALA A 382 -5.04 -16.39 -15.35
CA ALA A 382 -5.24 -15.12 -14.68
C ALA A 382 -4.56 -13.96 -15.42
N TYR A 383 -3.29 -14.14 -15.84
CA TYR A 383 -2.58 -13.10 -16.60
C TYR A 383 -3.07 -12.97 -18.04
N ALA A 384 -3.53 -14.05 -18.67
CA ALA A 384 -4.19 -13.96 -19.97
C ALA A 384 -5.49 -13.14 -19.86
N LEU A 385 -6.31 -13.44 -18.84
CA LEU A 385 -7.55 -12.73 -18.55
C LEU A 385 -7.29 -11.26 -18.20
N LEU A 386 -6.26 -10.96 -17.40
CA LEU A 386 -5.85 -9.59 -17.09
C LEU A 386 -5.52 -8.79 -18.35
N HIS A 387 -4.75 -9.36 -19.28
CA HIS A 387 -4.46 -8.72 -20.56
C HIS A 387 -5.70 -8.54 -21.44
N GLY A 388 -6.60 -9.52 -21.47
CA GLY A 388 -7.88 -9.39 -22.17
C GLY A 388 -8.75 -8.28 -21.58
N ALA A 389 -8.83 -8.19 -20.26
CA ALA A 389 -9.60 -7.17 -19.55
C ALA A 389 -9.03 -5.77 -19.79
N GLN A 390 -7.70 -5.63 -19.74
CA GLN A 390 -6.99 -4.40 -20.04
C GLN A 390 -7.33 -3.85 -21.44
N GLU A 391 -7.36 -4.72 -22.45
CA GLU A 391 -7.72 -4.34 -23.83
C GLU A 391 -9.21 -3.98 -23.96
N ILE A 392 -10.10 -4.80 -23.40
CA ILE A 392 -11.56 -4.58 -23.51
C ILE A 392 -12.05 -3.37 -22.73
N LEU A 393 -11.44 -3.10 -21.57
CA LEU A 393 -11.80 -1.95 -20.73
C LEU A 393 -11.06 -0.67 -21.16
N GLU A 394 -10.12 -0.77 -22.10
CA GLU A 394 -9.29 0.34 -22.61
C GLU A 394 -8.55 1.10 -21.49
N VAL A 395 -8.05 0.36 -20.51
CA VAL A 395 -7.30 0.90 -19.37
C VAL A 395 -5.82 0.54 -19.43
N PRO A 396 -4.93 1.28 -18.76
CA PRO A 396 -3.57 0.86 -18.52
C PRO A 396 -3.49 -0.47 -17.74
N LEU A 397 -2.50 -1.32 -18.05
CA LEU A 397 -2.31 -2.60 -17.34
C LEU A 397 -2.08 -2.43 -15.83
N GLN A 398 -1.55 -1.29 -15.41
CA GLN A 398 -1.26 -0.97 -14.01
C GLN A 398 -2.50 -0.56 -13.22
N ASP A 399 -3.65 -0.37 -13.87
CA ASP A 399 -4.90 0.03 -13.22
C ASP A 399 -5.74 -1.21 -12.81
N LEU A 400 -5.30 -2.40 -13.25
CA LEU A 400 -5.92 -3.69 -12.92
C LEU A 400 -4.89 -4.62 -12.30
N GLY A 401 -5.29 -5.26 -11.20
CA GLY A 401 -4.52 -6.30 -10.54
C GLY A 401 -5.15 -7.67 -10.69
N VAL A 402 -4.31 -8.71 -10.58
CA VAL A 402 -4.78 -10.09 -10.52
C VAL A 402 -3.99 -10.91 -9.51
N THR A 403 -4.69 -11.74 -8.77
CA THR A 403 -4.11 -12.83 -7.97
C THR A 403 -4.96 -14.08 -8.11
N VAL A 404 -4.47 -15.19 -7.58
CA VAL A 404 -5.23 -16.45 -7.56
C VAL A 404 -5.34 -16.96 -6.13
N ARG A 405 -6.49 -17.55 -5.81
CA ARG A 405 -6.75 -18.18 -4.53
C ARG A 405 -7.16 -19.62 -4.77
N ASN A 406 -6.41 -20.54 -4.18
CA ASN A 406 -6.84 -21.92 -4.19
C ASN A 406 -7.95 -22.14 -3.16
N THR A 407 -8.99 -22.86 -3.57
CA THR A 407 -10.13 -23.22 -2.71
C THR A 407 -10.20 -24.73 -2.66
N PRO A 408 -10.26 -25.35 -1.46
CA PRO A 408 -10.42 -26.79 -1.34
C PRO A 408 -11.62 -27.30 -2.16
N GLY A 409 -11.42 -28.36 -2.93
CA GLY A 409 -12.46 -28.98 -3.76
C GLY A 409 -12.66 -28.36 -5.15
N ASN A 410 -11.91 -27.30 -5.51
CA ASN A 410 -11.89 -26.78 -6.88
C ASN A 410 -10.68 -27.32 -7.65
N ASP A 411 -10.87 -27.69 -8.92
CA ASP A 411 -9.77 -28.14 -9.78
C ASP A 411 -8.84 -26.99 -10.20
N LEU A 412 -9.40 -25.81 -10.47
CA LEU A 412 -8.64 -24.61 -10.80
C LEU A 412 -8.73 -23.60 -9.64
N PRO A 413 -7.65 -22.85 -9.36
CA PRO A 413 -7.72 -21.78 -8.39
C PRO A 413 -8.68 -20.69 -8.89
N GLU A 414 -9.40 -20.09 -7.96
CA GLU A 414 -10.24 -18.93 -8.23
C GLU A 414 -9.34 -17.75 -8.63
N ILE A 415 -9.72 -17.05 -9.69
CA ILE A 415 -9.03 -15.86 -10.16
C ILE A 415 -9.68 -14.65 -9.52
N ILE A 416 -8.85 -13.79 -8.92
CA ILE A 416 -9.27 -12.58 -8.23
C ILE A 416 -8.77 -11.40 -9.05
N LEU A 417 -9.68 -10.75 -9.78
CA LEU A 417 -9.42 -9.49 -10.48
C LEU A 417 -9.81 -8.35 -9.55
N PHE A 418 -8.99 -7.29 -9.51
CA PHE A 418 -9.26 -6.15 -8.66
C PHE A 418 -8.79 -4.84 -9.29
N ASP A 419 -9.40 -3.74 -8.86
CA ASP A 419 -8.96 -2.41 -9.25
C ASP A 419 -7.66 -2.06 -8.52
N ASP A 420 -6.60 -1.78 -9.28
CA ASP A 420 -5.31 -1.32 -8.75
C ASP A 420 -5.17 0.22 -8.91
N VAL A 421 -6.33 0.90 -9.02
CA VAL A 421 -6.45 2.35 -8.97
C VAL A 421 -6.76 2.76 -7.52
N PRO A 422 -6.02 3.73 -6.96
CA PRO A 422 -6.29 4.16 -5.60
C PRO A 422 -7.73 4.68 -5.43
N GLY A 423 -8.48 4.00 -4.56
CA GLY A 423 -9.87 4.36 -4.23
C GLY A 423 -10.93 3.53 -4.95
N GLY A 424 -10.54 2.63 -5.86
CA GLY A 424 -11.46 1.83 -6.67
C GLY A 424 -12.10 2.68 -7.77
N ALA A 425 -11.95 2.29 -9.02
CA ALA A 425 -12.53 2.99 -10.17
C ALA A 425 -13.77 2.26 -10.73
N GLY A 426 -14.18 1.17 -10.09
CA GLY A 426 -15.23 0.28 -10.56
C GLY A 426 -14.92 -0.38 -11.90
N LEU A 427 -13.63 -0.60 -12.24
CA LEU A 427 -13.24 -1.16 -13.54
C LEU A 427 -13.66 -2.61 -13.65
N VAL A 428 -13.38 -3.41 -12.62
CA VAL A 428 -13.72 -4.84 -12.61
C VAL A 428 -15.23 -5.10 -12.66
N ALA A 429 -16.06 -4.18 -12.16
CA ALA A 429 -17.52 -4.30 -12.22
C ALA A 429 -18.06 -4.32 -13.65
N ARG A 430 -17.34 -3.72 -14.61
CA ARG A 430 -17.75 -3.72 -16.03
C ARG A 430 -17.67 -5.12 -16.66
N LEU A 431 -16.83 -6.01 -16.10
CA LEU A 431 -16.67 -7.38 -16.58
C LEU A 431 -17.82 -8.32 -16.12
N GLU A 432 -18.76 -7.84 -15.32
CA GLU A 432 -19.94 -8.61 -14.89
C GLU A 432 -20.92 -8.88 -16.04
N GLN A 433 -20.84 -8.11 -17.12
CA GLN A 433 -21.71 -8.31 -18.28
C GLN A 433 -21.23 -9.52 -19.10
N PRO A 434 -22.07 -10.54 -19.35
CA PRO A 434 -21.65 -11.75 -20.06
C PRO A 434 -21.02 -11.50 -21.43
N SER A 435 -21.54 -10.53 -22.18
CA SER A 435 -21.00 -10.13 -23.49
C SER A 435 -19.58 -9.53 -23.38
N ILE A 436 -19.34 -8.70 -22.37
CA ILE A 436 -18.02 -8.10 -22.10
C ILE A 436 -17.05 -9.17 -21.62
N PHE A 437 -17.48 -10.04 -20.70
CA PHE A 437 -16.66 -11.13 -20.20
C PHE A 437 -16.25 -12.10 -21.32
N ARG A 438 -17.18 -12.47 -22.21
CA ARG A 438 -16.87 -13.30 -23.38
C ARG A 438 -15.83 -12.64 -24.29
N ARG A 439 -15.99 -11.35 -24.63
CA ARG A 439 -15.00 -10.60 -25.41
C ARG A 439 -13.64 -10.56 -24.72
N CYS A 440 -13.62 -10.42 -23.40
CA CYS A 440 -12.40 -10.48 -22.59
C CYS A 440 -11.68 -11.83 -22.75
N LEU A 441 -12.41 -12.95 -22.72
CA LEU A 441 -11.84 -14.28 -22.96
C LEU A 441 -11.34 -14.47 -24.39
N GLU A 442 -12.05 -13.94 -25.39
CA GLU A 442 -11.61 -13.97 -26.79
C GLU A 442 -10.28 -13.22 -26.96
N ARG A 443 -10.15 -12.02 -26.36
CA ARG A 443 -8.88 -11.28 -26.33
C ARG A 443 -7.79 -12.02 -25.56
N ALA A 444 -8.12 -12.61 -24.42
CA ALA A 444 -7.19 -13.41 -23.63
C ALA A 444 -6.66 -14.60 -24.43
N ARG A 445 -7.51 -15.27 -25.22
CA ARG A 445 -7.12 -16.36 -26.13
C ARG A 445 -6.18 -15.87 -27.21
N ASP A 446 -6.53 -14.76 -27.88
CA ASP A 446 -5.73 -14.18 -28.96
C ASP A 446 -4.35 -13.74 -28.43
N ARG A 447 -4.29 -13.23 -27.20
CA ARG A 447 -3.03 -12.85 -26.53
C ARG A 447 -2.04 -14.01 -26.34
N VAL A 448 -2.53 -15.24 -26.18
CA VAL A 448 -1.71 -16.44 -25.89
C VAL A 448 -1.61 -17.42 -27.07
N ASP A 449 -2.14 -17.04 -28.24
CA ASP A 449 -2.21 -17.86 -29.45
C ASP A 449 -0.83 -18.33 -29.96
N GLY A 450 0.23 -17.55 -29.71
CA GLY A 450 1.58 -17.80 -30.16
C GLY A 450 2.10 -16.85 -31.23
N SER A 451 1.34 -15.83 -31.62
CA SER A 451 1.75 -14.78 -32.55
C SER A 451 3.00 -14.03 -32.10
N CYS A 452 3.33 -14.08 -30.79
CA CYS A 452 4.58 -13.57 -30.22
C CYS A 452 5.82 -14.46 -30.45
N GLY A 453 5.67 -15.64 -31.06
CA GLY A 453 6.79 -16.53 -31.43
C GLY A 453 7.37 -17.39 -30.29
N CYS A 454 6.95 -17.23 -29.03
CA CYS A 454 7.44 -18.07 -27.93
C CYS A 454 6.82 -19.49 -27.94
N ALA A 455 7.52 -20.49 -27.40
CA ALA A 455 7.04 -21.87 -27.36
C ALA A 455 5.83 -22.07 -26.42
N PRO A 456 4.94 -23.06 -26.66
CA PRO A 456 3.73 -23.28 -25.85
C PRO A 456 4.00 -23.52 -24.36
N ASN A 457 5.11 -24.19 -24.02
CA ASN A 457 5.53 -24.47 -22.64
C ASN A 457 6.28 -23.29 -21.97
N THR A 458 6.27 -22.10 -22.59
CA THR A 458 6.95 -20.90 -22.09
C THR A 458 6.03 -19.68 -22.10
N SER A 459 6.58 -18.52 -21.72
CA SER A 459 5.90 -17.23 -21.75
C SER A 459 6.89 -16.11 -22.10
N CYS A 460 6.37 -14.96 -22.54
CA CYS A 460 7.14 -13.77 -22.88
C CYS A 460 6.34 -12.50 -22.55
N TYR A 461 6.96 -11.32 -22.68
CA TYR A 461 6.25 -10.03 -22.50
C TYR A 461 5.17 -9.79 -23.57
N GLY A 462 5.32 -10.45 -24.71
CA GLY A 462 4.31 -10.51 -25.76
C GLY A 462 3.19 -11.52 -25.52
N CYS A 463 3.05 -12.14 -24.34
CA CYS A 463 1.85 -12.91 -23.99
C CYS A 463 1.43 -12.73 -22.52
N LEU A 464 2.15 -13.35 -21.57
CA LEU A 464 1.76 -13.42 -20.16
C LEU A 464 2.64 -12.59 -19.21
N ARG A 465 3.86 -12.20 -19.61
CA ARG A 465 4.83 -11.57 -18.71
C ARG A 465 4.63 -10.07 -18.63
N SER A 466 4.73 -9.53 -17.43
CA SER A 466 4.80 -8.11 -17.11
C SER A 466 5.92 -7.86 -16.09
N TYR A 467 6.22 -6.60 -15.78
CA TYR A 467 7.13 -6.27 -14.69
C TYR A 467 6.54 -6.59 -13.31
N SER A 468 5.21 -6.55 -13.15
CA SER A 468 4.53 -6.83 -11.89
C SER A 468 4.53 -8.32 -11.54
N ASN A 469 4.60 -9.22 -12.53
CA ASN A 469 4.54 -10.66 -12.31
C ASN A 469 5.87 -11.41 -12.49
N GLN A 470 7.02 -10.72 -12.35
CA GLN A 470 8.34 -11.33 -12.46
C GLN A 470 8.51 -12.61 -11.63
N PHE A 471 7.86 -12.67 -10.47
CA PHE A 471 7.87 -13.85 -9.62
C PHE A 471 7.29 -15.11 -10.27
N ALA A 472 6.37 -14.96 -11.21
CA ALA A 472 5.68 -16.04 -11.89
C ALA A 472 6.38 -16.45 -13.18
N HIS A 473 7.25 -15.61 -13.75
CA HIS A 473 7.90 -15.83 -15.07
C HIS A 473 8.49 -17.24 -15.28
N PRO A 474 9.15 -17.88 -14.28
CA PRO A 474 9.70 -19.22 -14.46
C PRO A 474 8.65 -20.32 -14.65
N GLN A 475 7.40 -20.08 -14.23
CA GLN A 475 6.33 -21.08 -14.19
C GLN A 475 5.19 -20.78 -15.17
N LEU A 476 5.11 -19.56 -15.71
CA LEU A 476 4.07 -19.17 -16.66
C LEU A 476 4.24 -19.88 -18.01
N ARG A 477 3.17 -20.53 -18.46
CA ARG A 477 3.10 -21.26 -19.74
C ARG A 477 1.87 -20.84 -20.52
N ARG A 478 2.05 -20.39 -21.76
CA ARG A 478 0.94 -19.91 -22.61
C ARG A 478 0.04 -21.03 -23.14
N GLY A 479 0.62 -22.21 -23.41
CA GLY A 479 -0.06 -23.34 -24.04
C GLY A 479 -1.24 -23.86 -23.23
N PRO A 480 -1.06 -24.20 -21.94
CA PRO A 480 -2.17 -24.62 -21.08
C PRO A 480 -3.32 -23.60 -21.03
N ALA A 481 -2.99 -22.30 -20.92
CA ALA A 481 -3.99 -21.23 -20.93
C ALA A 481 -4.73 -21.15 -22.27
N LEU A 482 -4.02 -21.24 -23.41
CA LEU A 482 -4.62 -21.24 -24.75
C LEU A 482 -5.59 -22.41 -24.94
N THR A 483 -5.17 -23.63 -24.57
CA THR A 483 -6.00 -24.83 -24.69
C THR A 483 -7.26 -24.71 -23.85
N TYR A 484 -7.13 -24.24 -22.61
CA TYR A 484 -8.28 -23.98 -21.75
C TYR A 484 -9.25 -22.96 -22.37
N LEU A 485 -8.74 -21.80 -22.77
CA LEU A 485 -9.56 -20.72 -23.34
C LEU A 485 -10.29 -21.13 -24.63
N ARG A 486 -9.63 -21.90 -25.51
CA ARG A 486 -10.28 -22.44 -26.73
C ARG A 486 -11.43 -23.38 -26.39
N ASN A 487 -11.21 -24.30 -25.46
CA ASN A 487 -12.23 -25.26 -25.05
C ASN A 487 -13.40 -24.58 -24.32
N ALA A 488 -13.11 -23.61 -23.46
CA ALA A 488 -14.12 -22.82 -22.77
C ALA A 488 -14.98 -22.02 -23.77
N LEU A 489 -14.36 -21.25 -24.67
CA LEU A 489 -15.09 -20.46 -25.67
C LEU A 489 -15.94 -21.33 -26.63
N ALA A 490 -15.48 -22.54 -26.96
CA ALA A 490 -16.27 -23.48 -27.76
C ALA A 490 -17.51 -24.04 -27.04
N ARG A 491 -17.51 -24.03 -25.71
CA ARG A 491 -18.60 -24.51 -24.85
C ARG A 491 -19.54 -23.41 -24.37
N TRP A 492 -19.23 -22.15 -24.66
CA TRP A 492 -20.05 -21.02 -24.22
C TRP A 492 -21.46 -21.14 -24.78
N SER A 493 -22.43 -21.45 -23.92
CA SER A 493 -23.84 -21.45 -24.28
C SER A 493 -24.32 -20.01 -24.46
N THR A 494 -24.91 -19.69 -25.62
CA THR A 494 -25.53 -18.39 -25.91
C THR A 494 -26.70 -18.07 -25.00
#